data_AF-A0A7C0WQ05-F1
#
_entry.id   AF-A0A7C0WQ05-F1
#
_cell.length_a   1.000
_cell.length_b   1.000
_cell.length_c   1.000
_cell.angle_alpha   90.00
_cell.angle_beta   90.00
_cell.angle_gamma   90.00
#
_symmetry.space_group_name_H-M   'P 1'
#
loop_
_entity.id
_entity.type
_entity.pdbx_description
1 polymer ?
#
loop_
_entity_poly.entity_id
_entity_poly.type
_entity_poly.pdbx_seq_one_letter_code
_entity_poly.pdbx_strand_id
1 'polypeptide(L)'
;MASIIESYKDLIYTIEQAIPFNRVLGIHLEEVSEDIVTLSFEMRPDLVGNFGDSRLHGGVISAAIDVVGGMAALVAVLGRAAESDGALDGFRKLGTIDLRVDYL
;
A
#
# COMPACT_ATOMS: atom_id res chain seq x y z
N MET A 1 -4.04 21.94 4.60
CA MET A 1 -5.24 21.10 4.34
C MET A 1 -5.42 20.78 2.85
N ALA A 2 -5.56 21.77 1.95
CA ALA A 2 -5.65 21.50 0.50
C ALA A 2 -4.43 20.74 -0.07
N SER A 3 -3.22 21.08 0.39
CA SER A 3 -1.97 20.42 -0.03
C SER A 3 -1.84 18.96 0.41
N ILE A 4 -2.44 18.57 1.54
CA ILE A 4 -2.39 17.20 2.07
C ILE A 4 -3.31 16.28 1.26
N ILE A 5 -4.51 16.77 0.94
CA ILE A 5 -5.48 16.02 0.12
C ILE A 5 -4.92 15.76 -1.27
N GLU A 6 -4.25 16.76 -1.86
CA GLU A 6 -3.58 16.60 -3.16
C GLU A 6 -2.41 15.61 -3.06
N SER A 7 -1.65 15.66 -1.97
CA SER A 7 -0.60 14.67 -1.70
C SER A 7 -1.15 13.24 -1.57
N TYR A 8 -2.30 13.03 -0.94
CA TYR A 8 -2.91 11.69 -0.86
C TYR A 8 -3.39 11.18 -2.22
N LYS A 9 -3.90 12.06 -3.09
CA LYS A 9 -4.28 11.67 -4.45
C LYS A 9 -3.08 11.17 -5.26
N ASP A 10 -1.95 11.87 -5.17
CA ASP A 10 -0.72 11.45 -5.86
C ASP A 10 -0.18 10.13 -5.33
N LEU A 11 -0.30 9.89 -4.02
CA LEU A 11 0.06 8.62 -3.41
C LEU A 11 -0.84 7.48 -3.86
N ILE A 12 -2.16 7.71 -3.86
CA ILE A 12 -3.12 6.72 -4.32
C ILE A 12 -2.82 6.35 -5.77
N TYR A 13 -2.64 7.35 -6.64
CA TYR A 13 -2.25 7.12 -8.03
C TYR A 13 -0.94 6.35 -8.13
N THR A 14 0.05 6.67 -7.30
CA THR A 14 1.35 5.99 -7.34
C THR A 14 1.20 4.51 -7.00
N ILE A 15 0.49 4.19 -5.91
CA ILE A 15 0.27 2.82 -5.45
C ILE A 15 -0.54 2.02 -6.45
N GLU A 16 -1.63 2.55 -6.97
CA GLU A 16 -2.53 1.82 -7.85
C GLU A 16 -2.02 1.75 -9.29
N GLN A 17 -1.47 2.86 -9.79
CA GLN A 17 -1.24 3.05 -11.22
C GLN A 17 0.24 3.20 -11.59
N ALA A 18 1.12 3.72 -10.74
CA ALA A 18 2.52 3.91 -11.11
C ALA A 18 3.37 2.65 -10.86
N ILE A 19 3.12 1.93 -9.77
CA ILE A 19 3.87 0.72 -9.40
C ILE A 19 3.39 -0.47 -10.25
N PRO A 20 4.23 -1.04 -11.14
CA PRO A 20 3.78 -2.08 -12.07
C PRO A 20 3.24 -3.33 -11.39
N PHE A 21 3.86 -3.75 -10.28
CA PHE A 21 3.46 -4.98 -9.59
C PHE A 21 2.09 -4.84 -8.90
N ASN A 22 1.79 -3.67 -8.34
CA ASN A 22 0.48 -3.39 -7.74
C ASN A 22 -0.65 -3.45 -8.79
N ARG A 23 -0.39 -2.96 -10.01
CA ARG A 23 -1.32 -3.14 -11.14
C ARG A 23 -1.51 -4.60 -11.51
N VAL A 24 -0.44 -5.40 -11.49
CA VAL A 24 -0.54 -6.85 -11.76
C VAL A 24 -1.45 -7.52 -10.73
N LEU A 25 -1.30 -7.16 -9.45
CA LEU A 25 -2.13 -7.68 -8.36
C LEU A 25 -3.55 -7.11 -8.37
N GLY A 26 -3.78 -5.97 -9.05
CA GLY A 26 -5.08 -5.29 -9.05
C GLY A 26 -5.39 -4.60 -7.73
N ILE A 27 -4.38 -4.03 -7.06
CA ILE A 27 -4.56 -3.31 -5.80
C ILE A 27 -5.35 -2.02 -6.02
N HIS A 28 -6.36 -1.82 -5.18
CA HIS A 28 -7.13 -0.60 -5.03
C HIS A 28 -7.09 -0.13 -3.57
N LEU A 29 -6.87 1.16 -3.33
CA LEU A 29 -6.94 1.75 -1.99
C LEU A 29 -8.38 2.22 -1.74
N GLU A 30 -8.98 1.74 -0.66
CA GLU A 30 -10.37 2.02 -0.31
C GLU A 30 -10.48 3.19 0.67
N GLU A 31 -9.67 3.16 1.72
CA GLU A 31 -9.61 4.21 2.75
C GLU A 31 -8.15 4.55 3.00
N VAL A 32 -7.86 5.86 3.07
CA VAL A 32 -6.52 6.38 3.34
C VAL A 32 -6.66 7.56 4.29
N SER A 33 -6.32 7.34 5.55
CA SER A 33 -6.32 8.34 6.62
C SER A 33 -5.19 8.07 7.62
N GLU A 34 -4.99 8.99 8.56
CA GLU A 34 -4.00 8.83 9.63
C GLU A 34 -4.31 7.65 10.57
N ASP A 35 -5.59 7.28 10.70
CA ASP A 35 -6.04 6.22 11.60
C ASP A 35 -6.10 4.86 10.91
N ILE A 36 -6.44 4.85 9.63
CA ILE A 36 -6.69 3.61 8.88
C ILE A 36 -6.27 3.73 7.42
N VAL A 37 -5.64 2.67 6.93
CA VAL A 37 -5.43 2.43 5.50
C VAL A 37 -5.98 1.05 5.17
N THR A 38 -6.84 0.98 4.16
CA THR A 38 -7.38 -0.28 3.65
C THR A 38 -7.14 -0.39 2.16
N LEU A 39 -6.87 -1.60 1.71
CA LEU A 39 -6.79 -1.94 0.30
C LEU A 39 -7.63 -3.16 -0.01
N SER A 40 -8.01 -3.28 -1.27
CA SER A 40 -8.71 -4.43 -1.83
C SER A 40 -8.03 -4.88 -3.12
N PHE A 41 -8.33 -6.11 -3.53
CA PHE A 41 -8.03 -6.64 -4.85
C PHE A 41 -8.97 -7.80 -5.14
N GLU A 42 -9.24 -8.03 -6.42
CA GLU A 42 -10.14 -9.11 -6.83
C GLU A 42 -9.42 -10.46 -6.88
N MET A 43 -10.09 -11.50 -6.39
CA MET A 43 -9.61 -12.87 -6.53
C MET A 43 -9.70 -13.31 -7.99
N ARG A 44 -8.57 -13.59 -8.62
CA ARG A 44 -8.43 -14.03 -10.02
C ARG A 44 -7.57 -15.29 -10.14
N PRO A 45 -7.78 -16.13 -11.17
CA PRO A 45 -7.14 -17.45 -11.28
C PRO A 45 -5.60 -17.45 -11.20
N ASP A 46 -4.97 -16.40 -11.69
CA ASP A 46 -3.52 -16.23 -11.74
C ASP A 46 -2.90 -15.66 -10.44
N LEU A 47 -3.71 -15.37 -9.42
CA LEU A 47 -3.23 -15.10 -8.06
C LEU A 47 -3.28 -16.35 -7.17
N VAL A 48 -3.78 -17.48 -7.68
CA VAL A 48 -3.89 -18.75 -6.93
C VAL A 48 -2.53 -19.44 -6.88
N GLY A 49 -2.09 -19.83 -5.68
CA GLY A 49 -0.80 -20.53 -5.50
C GLY A 49 -0.93 -22.04 -5.37
N ASN A 50 -1.97 -22.52 -4.70
CA ASN A 50 -2.27 -23.95 -4.59
C ASN A 50 -3.37 -24.32 -5.58
N PHE A 51 -2.97 -25.02 -6.65
CA PHE A 51 -3.86 -25.46 -7.73
C PHE A 51 -5.04 -26.34 -7.26
N GLY A 52 -4.96 -27.00 -6.09
CA GLY A 52 -6.02 -27.86 -5.57
C GLY A 52 -7.11 -27.14 -4.77
N ASP A 53 -6.77 -26.04 -4.09
CA ASP A 53 -7.62 -25.46 -3.02
C ASP A 53 -8.13 -24.04 -3.32
N SER A 54 -7.85 -23.49 -4.52
CA SER A 54 -8.23 -22.13 -4.92
C SER A 54 -7.81 -21.05 -3.90
N ARG A 55 -6.70 -21.26 -3.20
CA ARG A 55 -6.14 -20.32 -2.22
C ARG A 55 -5.17 -19.35 -2.88
N LEU A 56 -5.18 -18.11 -2.40
CA LEU A 56 -4.19 -17.10 -2.78
C LEU A 56 -2.77 -17.63 -2.60
N HIS A 57 -1.89 -17.32 -3.55
CA HIS A 57 -0.47 -17.53 -3.40
C HIS A 57 0.05 -16.67 -2.24
N GLY A 58 0.89 -17.24 -1.37
CA GLY A 58 1.42 -16.52 -0.20
C GLY A 58 2.08 -15.20 -0.56
N GLY A 59 2.79 -15.16 -1.70
CA GLY A 59 3.39 -13.93 -2.25
C GLY A 59 2.39 -12.79 -2.54
N VAL A 60 1.14 -13.10 -2.88
CA VAL A 60 0.09 -12.08 -3.08
C VAL A 60 -0.32 -11.48 -1.74
N ILE A 61 -0.52 -12.34 -0.73
CA ILE A 61 -0.87 -11.92 0.62
C ILE A 61 0.26 -11.06 1.21
N SER A 62 1.52 -11.50 1.13
CA SER A 62 2.64 -10.73 1.65
C SER A 62 2.83 -9.39 0.94
N ALA A 63 2.63 -9.35 -0.38
CA ALA A 63 2.73 -8.09 -1.13
C ALA A 63 1.62 -7.11 -0.75
N ALA A 64 0.38 -7.58 -0.56
CA ALA A 64 -0.71 -6.75 -0.07
C ALA A 64 -0.43 -6.19 1.33
N ILE A 65 0.08 -7.02 2.24
CA ILE A 65 0.45 -6.61 3.60
C ILE A 65 1.59 -5.56 3.57
N ASP A 66 2.60 -5.75 2.71
CA ASP A 66 3.69 -4.80 2.54
C ASP A 66 3.19 -3.42 2.08
N VAL A 67 2.34 -3.41 1.04
CA VAL A 67 1.78 -2.17 0.48
C VAL A 67 0.95 -1.42 1.51
N VAL A 68 0.01 -2.10 2.20
CA VAL A 68 -0.84 -1.44 3.19
C VAL A 68 -0.04 -0.95 4.40
N GLY A 69 0.96 -1.72 4.85
CA GLY A 69 1.83 -1.35 5.97
C GLY A 69 2.71 -0.14 5.65
N GLY A 70 3.32 -0.13 4.45
CA GLY A 70 4.10 1.01 3.96
C GLY A 70 3.25 2.27 3.83
N MET A 71 2.02 2.14 3.31
CA MET A 71 1.08 3.26 3.20
C MET A 71 0.65 3.80 4.56
N ALA A 72 0.33 2.94 5.53
CA ALA A 72 -0.02 3.38 6.88
C ALA A 72 1.15 4.15 7.54
N ALA A 73 2.38 3.66 7.41
CA ALA A 73 3.57 4.34 7.92
C ALA A 73 3.78 5.71 7.25
N LEU A 74 3.61 5.77 5.93
CA LEU A 74 3.77 6.99 5.15
C LEU A 74 2.73 8.05 5.53
N VAL A 75 1.46 7.67 5.59
CA VAL A 75 0.36 8.58 5.94
C VAL A 75 0.57 9.15 7.34
N ALA A 76 0.97 8.32 8.30
CA ALA A 76 1.31 8.78 9.65
C ALA A 76 2.50 9.76 9.67
N VAL A 77 3.51 9.57 8.81
CA VAL A 77 4.62 10.52 8.68
C VAL A 77 4.16 11.83 8.05
N LEU A 78 3.34 11.78 7.00
CA LEU A 78 2.85 12.98 6.30
C LEU A 78 1.89 13.80 7.17
N GLY A 79 1.02 13.15 7.94
CA GLY A 79 0.16 13.82 8.93
C GLY A 79 0.99 14.64 9.93
N ARG A 80 2.10 14.08 10.43
CA ARG A 80 3.04 14.80 11.31
C ARG A 80 3.90 15.83 10.58
N ALA A 81 4.30 15.56 9.34
CA ALA A 81 5.21 16.40 8.58
C ALA A 81 4.51 17.58 7.89
N ALA A 82 3.17 17.61 7.81
CA ALA A 82 2.40 18.77 7.37
C ALA A 82 2.68 20.05 8.19
N GLU A 83 3.35 19.93 9.34
CA GLU A 83 3.88 21.03 10.15
C GLU A 83 5.30 21.47 9.77
N SER A 84 5.93 20.89 8.74
CA SER A 84 7.33 21.12 8.34
C SER A 84 7.58 21.00 6.82
N ASP A 85 8.43 21.86 6.26
CA ASP A 85 8.69 21.98 4.80
C ASP A 85 9.35 20.76 4.11
N GLY A 86 9.55 19.62 4.80
CA GLY A 86 10.33 18.46 4.33
C GLY A 86 9.56 17.17 4.01
N ALA A 87 8.23 17.17 4.07
CA ALA A 87 7.39 15.96 4.03
C ALA A 87 7.61 15.08 2.78
N LEU A 88 7.76 15.69 1.60
CA LEU A 88 7.94 14.99 0.32
C LEU A 88 9.30 14.32 0.15
N ASP A 89 10.34 14.79 0.84
CA ASP A 89 11.67 14.19 0.78
C ASP A 89 11.76 12.93 1.65
N GLY A 90 10.91 12.83 2.68
CA GLY A 90 10.72 11.60 3.47
C GLY A 90 10.12 10.46 2.65
N PHE A 91 9.17 10.78 1.76
CA PHE A 91 8.54 9.81 0.86
C PHE A 91 9.55 9.06 0.00
N ARG A 92 10.54 9.76 -0.58
CA ARG A 92 11.58 9.14 -1.44
C ARG A 92 12.48 8.14 -0.72
N LYS A 93 12.52 8.20 0.62
CA LYS A 93 13.37 7.33 1.45
C LYS A 93 12.57 6.23 2.14
N LEU A 94 11.25 6.21 1.99
CA LEU A 94 10.42 5.22 2.63
C LEU A 94 10.57 3.88 1.91
N GLY A 95 10.98 2.86 2.66
CA GLY A 95 11.10 1.51 2.17
C GLY A 95 10.98 0.52 3.33
N THR A 96 10.38 -0.62 3.06
CA THR A 96 10.26 -1.71 4.03
C THR A 96 11.66 -2.26 4.33
N ILE A 97 12.08 -2.16 5.60
CA ILE A 97 13.37 -2.70 6.06
C ILE A 97 13.22 -4.20 6.29
N ASP A 98 12.16 -4.59 6.98
CA ASP A 98 11.79 -5.96 7.25
C ASP A 98 10.26 -6.13 7.20
N LEU A 99 9.83 -7.33 6.85
CA LEU A 99 8.43 -7.74 6.88
C LEU A 99 8.34 -9.16 7.43
N ARG A 100 7.50 -9.34 8.44
CA ARG A 100 7.13 -10.66 8.96
C ARG A 100 5.65 -10.89 8.70
N VAL A 101 5.34 -12.02 8.05
CA VAL A 101 3.96 -12.46 7.78
C VAL A 101 3.77 -13.82 8.43
N ASP A 102 2.81 -13.91 9.33
CA ASP A 102 2.35 -15.17 9.93
C ASP A 102 1.05 -15.58 9.20
N TYR A 103 1.11 -16.64 8.39
CA TYR A 103 -0.05 -17.19 7.67
C TYR A 103 -0.83 -18.12 8.59
N LEU A 104 -2.08 -17.75 8.88
CA LEU A 104 -2.96 -18.43 9.84
C LEU A 104 -3.89 -19.46 9.19
#